data_AF-A0A3C0X332-F1
#
_entry.id   AF-A0A3C0X332-F1
#
_cell.length_a   1.000
_cell.length_b   1.000
_cell.length_c   1.000
_cell.angle_alpha   90.00
_cell.angle_beta   90.00
_cell.angle_gamma   90.00
#
_symmetry.space_group_name_H-M   'P 1'
#
loop_
_entity.id
_entity.type
_entity.pdbx_description
1 polymer ?
#
loop_
_entity_poly.entity_id
_entity_poly.type
_entity_poly.pdbx_seq_one_letter_code
_entity_poly.pdbx_strand_id
1 'polypeptide(L)' 'MSKEEFTAIMPYISADLVGLIARKNNMSEEDAVLKLYNSKLYSALEDETTKVWHYSTDMLYSLFEQEEQTGNIAFPDV' A
#
# COMPACT_ATOMS: atom_id res chain seq x y z
N MET A 1 -10.18 -14.91 6.35
CA MET A 1 -9.23 -15.54 5.41
C MET A 1 -8.21 -16.33 6.21
N SER A 2 -7.71 -17.44 5.67
CA SER A 2 -6.52 -18.11 6.19
C SER A 2 -5.28 -17.35 5.74
N LYS A 3 -4.18 -17.41 6.51
CA LYS A 3 -2.87 -16.79 6.20
C LYS A 3 -2.36 -17.06 4.77
N GLU A 4 -2.80 -18.16 4.17
CA GLU A 4 -2.50 -18.56 2.78
C GLU A 4 -3.11 -17.60 1.75
N GLU A 5 -4.32 -17.10 1.97
CA GLU A 5 -4.98 -16.16 1.04
C GLU A 5 -4.34 -14.78 1.08
N PHE A 6 -3.95 -14.34 2.28
CA PHE A 6 -3.20 -13.10 2.48
C PHE A 6 -1.86 -13.12 1.72
N THR A 7 -1.11 -14.22 1.85
CA THR A 7 0.18 -14.38 1.15
C THR A 7 -0.01 -14.45 -0.36
N ALA A 8 -1.12 -15.00 -0.83
CA ALA A 8 -1.42 -15.11 -2.26
C ALA A 8 -1.83 -13.75 -2.87
N ILE A 9 -2.53 -12.89 -2.14
CA ILE A 9 -3.06 -11.62 -2.67
C ILE A 9 -2.06 -10.45 -2.57
N MET A 10 -1.13 -10.50 -1.62
CA MET A 10 -0.13 -9.45 -1.38
C MET A 10 0.66 -9.02 -2.63
N PRO A 11 1.18 -9.93 -3.48
CA PRO A 11 1.88 -9.55 -4.70
C PRO A 11 0.99 -8.76 -5.68
N TYR A 12 -0.30 -9.12 -5.76
CA TYR A 12 -1.25 -8.45 -6.64
C TYR A 12 -1.56 -7.04 -6.16
N ILE A 13 -1.83 -6.87 -4.86
CA ILE A 13 -2.06 -5.55 -4.26
C ILE A 13 -0.84 -4.66 -4.44
N SER A 14 0.35 -5.20 -4.15
CA SER A 14 1.62 -4.46 -4.28
C SER A 14 1.86 -3.99 -5.71
N ALA A 15 1.65 -4.87 -6.70
CA ALA A 15 1.82 -4.52 -8.11
C ALA A 15 0.83 -3.44 -8.58
N ASP A 16 -0.44 -3.55 -8.19
CA ASP A 16 -1.48 -2.58 -8.56
C ASP A 16 -1.21 -1.20 -7.94
N LEU A 17 -0.79 -1.20 -6.67
CA LEU A 17 -0.44 0.02 -5.95
C LEU A 17 0.81 0.69 -6.50
N VAL A 18 1.86 -0.07 -6.84
CA VAL A 18 3.07 0.47 -7.51
C VAL A 18 2.70 1.13 -8.83
N GLY A 19 1.87 0.46 -9.65
CA GLY A 19 1.40 1.02 -10.92
C GLY A 19 0.61 2.32 -10.73
N LEU A 20 -0.22 2.39 -9.69
CA LEU A 20 -0.98 3.59 -9.36
C LEU A 20 -0.08 4.75 -8.87
N ILE A 21 0.88 4.45 -8.00
CA ILE A 21 1.87 5.43 -7.50
C ILE A 21 2.71 5.99 -8.65
N ALA A 22 3.25 5.12 -9.52
CA ALA A 22 4.07 5.52 -10.65
C ALA A 22 3.30 6.48 -11.58
N ARG A 23 2.04 6.14 -11.89
CA ARG A 23 1.17 6.95 -12.75
C ARG A 23 0.79 8.29 -12.12
N LYS A 24 0.37 8.29 -10.86
CA LYS A 24 -0.12 9.50 -10.20
C LYS A 24 1.00 10.47 -9.83
N ASN A 25 2.15 9.95 -9.41
CA ASN A 25 3.29 10.76 -9.02
C ASN A 25 4.25 11.03 -10.19
N ASN A 26 3.90 10.59 -11.41
CA ASN A 26 4.68 10.76 -12.64
C ASN A 26 6.15 10.36 -12.47
N MET A 27 6.36 9.16 -11.93
CA MET A 27 7.68 8.55 -11.64
C MET A 27 7.80 7.16 -12.25
N SER A 28 9.02 6.64 -12.28
CA SER A 28 9.31 5.29 -12.77
C SER A 28 8.68 4.24 -11.85
N GLU A 29 8.36 3.05 -12.40
CA GLU A 29 7.90 1.93 -11.58
C GLU A 29 8.96 1.51 -10.55
N GLU A 30 10.25 1.57 -10.90
CA GLU A 30 11.36 1.29 -9.97
C GLU A 30 11.36 2.25 -8.76
N ASP A 31 11.18 3.55 -9.00
CA ASP A 31 11.06 4.56 -7.94
C ASP A 31 9.81 4.33 -7.10
N ALA A 32 8.69 3.98 -7.72
CA ALA A 32 7.43 3.68 -7.04
C ALA A 32 7.53 2.44 -6.16
N VAL A 33 8.21 1.37 -6.61
CA VAL A 33 8.52 0.19 -5.80
C VAL A 33 9.34 0.60 -4.58
N LEU A 34 10.45 1.32 -4.78
CA LEU A 34 11.30 1.76 -3.67
C LEU A 34 10.53 2.62 -2.67
N LYS A 35 9.67 3.52 -3.14
CA LYS A 35 8.81 4.34 -2.28
C LYS A 35 7.81 3.52 -1.49
N LEU A 36 7.11 2.60 -2.15
CA LEU A 36 6.13 1.75 -1.49
C LEU A 36 6.80 0.90 -0.41
N TYR A 37 7.88 0.19 -0.73
CA TYR A 37 8.56 -0.70 0.23
C TYR A 37 9.17 0.04 1.43
N ASN A 38 9.50 1.33 1.29
CA ASN A 38 9.97 2.17 2.39
C ASN A 38 8.84 2.87 3.17
N SER A 39 7.58 2.72 2.75
CA SER A 39 6.44 3.34 3.41
C SER A 39 5.95 2.53 4.61
N LYS A 40 5.40 3.23 5.60
CA LYS A 40 4.68 2.64 6.73
C LYS A 40 3.43 1.90 6.23
N LEU A 41 2.83 2.35 5.13
CA LEU A 41 1.73 1.64 4.49
C LEU A 41 2.12 0.20 4.13
N TYR A 42 3.28 -0.01 3.50
CA TYR A 42 3.72 -1.35 3.14
C TYR A 42 4.00 -2.22 4.38
N SER A 43 4.62 -1.65 5.41
CA SER A 43 4.78 -2.36 6.70
C SER A 43 3.44 -2.77 7.32
N ALA A 44 2.40 -1.94 7.18
CA ALA A 44 1.06 -2.28 7.63
C ALA A 44 0.38 -3.33 6.73
N LEU A 45 0.59 -3.26 5.41
CA LEU A 45 0.12 -4.26 4.45
C LEU A 45 0.69 -5.65 4.76
N GLU A 46 1.96 -5.75 5.17
CA GLU A 46 2.60 -7.01 5.59
C GLU A 46 2.06 -7.57 6.92
N ASP A 47 1.44 -6.72 7.75
CA ASP A 47 0.80 -7.13 8.99
C ASP A 47 -0.67 -7.47 8.76
N GLU A 48 -0.96 -8.78 8.69
CA GLU A 48 -2.30 -9.34 8.53
C GLU A 48 -3.32 -8.76 9.54
N THR A 49 -2.87 -8.40 10.75
CA THR A 49 -3.75 -7.91 11.84
C THR A 49 -4.32 -6.52 11.57
N THR A 50 -3.62 -5.71 10.77
CA THR A 50 -4.07 -4.35 10.40
C THR A 50 -5.26 -4.40 9.43
N LYS A 51 -5.43 -5.53 8.73
CA LYS A 51 -6.46 -5.74 7.69
C LYS A 51 -6.43 -4.73 6.55
N VAL A 52 -5.37 -3.94 6.42
CA VAL A 52 -5.22 -2.88 5.40
C VAL A 52 -5.30 -3.44 3.99
N TRP A 53 -4.89 -4.68 3.79
CA TRP A 53 -4.99 -5.42 2.53
C TRP A 53 -6.45 -5.61 2.02
N HIS A 54 -7.47 -5.36 2.83
CA HIS A 54 -8.87 -5.34 2.36
C HIS A 54 -9.26 -4.02 1.68
N TYR A 55 -8.45 -2.97 1.81
CA TYR A 55 -8.74 -1.69 1.20
C TYR A 55 -8.54 -1.75 -0.32
N SER A 56 -9.39 -1.01 -1.05
CA SER A 56 -9.23 -0.83 -2.49
C SER A 56 -7.91 -0.13 -2.80
N THR A 57 -7.34 -0.37 -3.98
CA THR A 57 -6.07 0.25 -4.39
C THR A 57 -6.10 1.77 -4.28
N ASP A 58 -7.22 2.43 -4.63
CA ASP A 58 -7.39 3.88 -4.47
C ASP A 58 -7.29 4.34 -3.01
N MET A 59 -7.82 3.55 -2.08
CA MET A 59 -7.76 3.84 -0.65
C MET A 59 -6.33 3.65 -0.11
N LEU A 60 -5.66 2.58 -0.53
CA LEU A 60 -4.25 2.36 -0.21
C LEU A 60 -3.38 3.51 -0.74
N TYR A 61 -3.63 3.96 -1.97
CA TYR A 61 -2.93 5.10 -2.54
C TYR A 61 -3.23 6.39 -1.78
N SER A 62 -4.48 6.62 -1.36
CA SER A 62 -4.83 7.79 -0.53
C SER A 62 -4.08 7.79 0.80
N LEU A 63 -3.92 6.62 1.43
CA LEU A 63 -3.12 6.46 2.66
C LEU A 63 -1.63 6.70 2.40
N PHE A 64 -1.10 6.22 1.27
CA PHE A 64 0.27 6.48 0.85
C PHE A 64 0.52 7.98 0.63
N GLU A 65 -0.38 8.67 -0.07
CA GLU A 65 -0.30 10.13 -0.24
C GLU A 65 -0.38 10.87 1.10
N GLN A 66 -1.27 10.43 2.01
CA GLN A 66 -1.37 11.01 3.34
C GLN A 66 -0.06 10.85 4.11
N GLU A 67 0.55 9.67 4.06
CA GLU A 67 1.86 9.41 4.68
C GLU A 67 2.93 10.34 4.10
N GLU A 68 2.98 10.50 2.79
CA GLU A 68 3.93 11.38 2.10
C GLU A 68 3.75 12.86 2.47
N GLN A 69 2.51 13.31 2.64
CA GLN A 69 2.20 14.70 2.97
C GLN A 69 2.39 15.03 4.45
N THR A 70 2.06 14.09 5.34
CA THR A 70 2.00 14.35 6.79
C THR A 70 3.12 13.66 7.58
N GLY A 71 3.86 12.73 6.96
CA GLY A 71 4.82 11.84 7.60
C GLY A 71 4.18 10.74 8.45
N ASN A 72 2.84 10.66 8.49
CA ASN A 72 2.13 9.69 9.31
C ASN A 72 0.94 9.06 8.57
N ILE A 73 0.68 7.80 8.87
CA ILE A 73 -0.47 7.07 8.33
C ILE A 73 -1.57 7.02 9.39
N ALA A 74 -2.79 7.35 8.99
CA ALA A 74 -3.97 7.30 9.84
C ALA A 74 -4.98 6.38 9.14
N PHE A 75 -5.06 5.15 9.63
CA PHE A 75 -6.06 4.22 9.13
C PHE A 75 -7.44 4.69 9.61
N PRO A 76 -8.45 4.80 8.74
CA PRO A 76 -9.80 5.01 9.21
C PRO A 76 -10.17 3.86 10.15
N ASP A 77 -10.70 4.19 11.33
CA ASP A 77 -11.24 3.22 12.28
C ASP A 77 -12.22 2.28 11.55
N VAL A 78 -11.97 0.97 11.67
CA VAL A 78 -12.75 -0.10 11.03
C VAL A 78 -13.95 -0.50 11.87
#